data_AF-A0A0K8QH03-F1
#
_entry.id   AF-A0A0K8QH03-F1
#
_cell.length_a   1.000
_cell.length_b   1.000
_cell.length_c   1.000
_cell.angle_alpha   90.00
_cell.angle_beta   90.00
_cell.angle_gamma   90.00
#
_symmetry.space_group_name_H-M   'P 1'
#
loop_
_entity.id
_entity.type
_entity.pdbx_description
1 polymer ?
#
loop_
_entity_poly.entity_id
_entity_poly.type
_entity_poly.pdbx_seq_one_letter_code
_entity_poly.pdbx_strand_id
1 'polypeptide(L)'
;MGLKVARSGDGHILTGAADAAGELVNGFLAHLTTRNFSPATRRAYAFDLLNFLRFLMERGLGLADVAPTDLFDYLDWQQQPQKNSGATVVRLTSRMGAAPATMNRRIAAVRSLYDYAAIAGAVNENPVPAARRSSGFPCHAARAARAPGQRPRAWRGQAGA
;
A
#
# COMPACT_ATOMS: atom_id res chain seq x y z
N MET A 1 -6.79 7.87 -26.96
CA MET A 1 -5.48 8.17 -26.35
C MET A 1 -5.37 7.38 -25.05
N GLY A 2 -4.28 6.66 -24.80
CA GLY A 2 -4.15 5.83 -23.61
C GLY A 2 -3.80 6.63 -22.36
N LEU A 3 -4.32 6.19 -21.21
CA LEU A 3 -4.00 6.74 -19.89
C LEU A 3 -2.50 6.58 -19.58
N LYS A 4 -1.84 7.68 -19.19
CA LYS A 4 -0.39 7.71 -18.91
C LYS A 4 -0.05 8.75 -17.85
N VAL A 5 1.06 8.52 -17.14
CA VAL A 5 1.67 9.49 -16.21
C VAL A 5 2.74 10.29 -16.96
N ALA A 6 2.67 11.61 -16.83
CA ALA A 6 3.66 12.54 -17.34
C ALA A 6 4.35 13.28 -16.18
N ARG A 7 5.61 13.66 -16.37
CA ARG A 7 6.31 14.52 -15.42
C ARG A 7 5.84 15.97 -15.61
N SER A 8 5.56 16.67 -14.51
CA SER A 8 5.22 18.09 -14.49
C SER A 8 6.02 18.77 -13.40
N GLY A 9 7.05 19.54 -13.79
CA GLY A 9 8.03 20.12 -12.87
C GLY A 9 8.64 19.09 -11.92
N ASP A 10 8.38 19.30 -10.63
CA ASP A 10 8.86 18.49 -9.50
C ASP A 10 7.92 17.33 -9.15
N GLY A 11 6.81 17.20 -9.88
CA GLY A 11 5.73 16.26 -9.65
C GLY A 11 5.40 15.39 -10.86
N HIS A 12 4.31 14.66 -10.73
CA HIS A 12 3.76 13.80 -11.77
C HIS A 12 2.27 14.09 -11.90
N ILE A 13 1.77 14.09 -13.12
CA ILE A 13 0.35 14.26 -13.44
C ILE A 13 -0.13 13.09 -14.29
N LEU A 14 -1.40 12.76 -14.15
CA LEU A 14 -2.11 11.83 -15.00
C LEU A 14 -2.61 12.58 -16.24
N THR A 15 -2.42 11.97 -17.41
CA THR A 15 -2.86 12.50 -18.71
C THR A 15 -3.61 11.42 -19.48
N GLY A 16 -4.56 11.83 -20.32
CA GLY A 16 -5.42 10.91 -21.08
C GLY A 16 -6.72 10.51 -20.37
N ALA A 17 -6.90 10.93 -19.12
CA ALA A 17 -8.19 10.97 -18.42
C ALA A 17 -8.55 12.45 -18.23
N ALA A 18 -9.47 12.95 -19.05
CA ALA A 18 -10.00 14.32 -18.97
C ALA A 18 -11.38 14.36 -18.29
N ASP A 19 -11.74 13.27 -17.62
CA ASP A 19 -12.95 13.09 -16.86
C ASP A 19 -12.73 13.43 -15.37
N ALA A 20 -13.82 13.38 -14.59
CA ALA A 20 -13.78 13.63 -13.15
C ALA A 20 -12.75 12.75 -12.42
N ALA A 21 -12.50 11.53 -12.91
CA ALA A 21 -11.48 10.64 -12.34
C ALA A 21 -10.06 11.19 -12.53
N GLY A 22 -9.75 11.71 -13.73
CA GLY A 22 -8.48 12.37 -14.01
C GLY A 22 -8.24 13.61 -13.15
N GLU A 23 -9.27 14.44 -12.98
CA GLU A 23 -9.22 15.64 -12.14
C GLU A 23 -8.99 15.28 -10.66
N LEU A 24 -9.74 14.30 -10.14
CA LEU A 24 -9.62 13.84 -8.76
C LEU A 24 -8.21 13.31 -8.45
N VAL A 25 -7.66 12.48 -9.34
CA VAL A 25 -6.31 11.93 -9.17
C VAL A 25 -5.24 13.03 -9.26
N ASN A 26 -5.38 13.98 -10.19
CA ASN A 26 -4.44 15.09 -10.28
C ASN A 26 -4.51 16.01 -9.06
N GLY A 27 -5.72 16.27 -8.53
CA GLY A 27 -5.92 16.99 -7.27
C GLY A 27 -5.25 16.27 -6.09
N PHE A 28 -5.39 14.94 -6.00
CA PHE A 28 -4.71 14.13 -4.99
C PHE A 28 -3.17 14.21 -5.10
N LEU A 29 -2.61 14.11 -6.30
CA LEU A 29 -1.16 14.19 -6.51
C LEU A 29 -0.60 15.59 -6.15
N ALA A 30 -1.38 16.64 -6.41
CA ALA A 30 -1.08 17.99 -5.93
C ALA A 30 -1.14 18.04 -4.39
N HIS A 31 -2.17 17.45 -3.77
CA HIS A 31 -2.30 17.38 -2.31
C HIS A 31 -1.11 16.69 -1.62
N LEU A 32 -0.58 15.60 -2.19
CA LEU A 32 0.63 14.95 -1.67
C LEU A 32 1.84 15.86 -1.68
N THR A 33 1.92 16.79 -2.64
CA THR A 33 3.00 17.78 -2.71
C THR A 33 2.86 18.79 -1.56
N THR A 34 1.66 19.29 -1.30
CA THR A 34 1.37 20.18 -0.16
C THR A 34 1.65 19.50 1.18
N ARG A 35 1.41 18.19 1.30
CA ARG A 35 1.71 17.38 2.49
C ARG A 35 3.20 17.01 2.65
N ASN A 36 4.06 17.52 1.77
CA ASN A 36 5.51 17.32 1.79
C ASN A 36 5.95 15.85 1.70
N PHE A 37 5.20 15.02 0.97
CA PHE A 37 5.64 13.65 0.66
C PHE A 37 6.88 13.66 -0.23
N SER A 38 7.75 12.66 -0.02
CA SER A 38 8.97 12.53 -0.83
C SER A 38 8.65 12.44 -2.34
N PRO A 39 9.49 13.01 -3.23
CA PRO A 39 9.30 12.89 -4.68
C PRO A 39 9.21 11.43 -5.15
N ALA A 40 9.97 10.53 -4.50
CA ALA A 40 9.96 9.10 -4.80
C ALA A 40 8.61 8.46 -4.46
N THR A 41 8.02 8.80 -3.31
CA THR A 41 6.68 8.32 -2.92
C THR A 41 5.59 8.85 -3.84
N ARG A 42 5.62 10.16 -4.17
CA ARG A 42 4.67 10.78 -5.09
C ARG A 42 4.71 10.12 -6.48
N ARG A 43 5.92 9.88 -6.99
CA ARG A 43 6.11 9.15 -8.25
C ARG A 43 5.54 7.73 -8.17
N ALA A 44 5.87 6.99 -7.11
CA ALA A 44 5.35 5.63 -6.93
C ALA A 44 3.81 5.63 -6.92
N TYR A 45 3.19 6.55 -6.17
CA TYR A 45 1.74 6.66 -6.08
C TYR A 45 1.11 7.02 -7.43
N ALA A 46 1.71 7.93 -8.22
CA ALA A 46 1.20 8.24 -9.55
C ALA A 46 1.13 7.00 -10.47
N PHE A 47 2.17 6.17 -10.47
CA PHE A 47 2.19 4.93 -11.26
C PHE A 47 1.30 3.82 -10.68
N ASP A 48 1.19 3.74 -9.36
CA ASP A 48 0.30 2.79 -8.68
C ASP A 48 -1.18 3.14 -8.99
N LEU A 49 -1.55 4.42 -8.98
CA LEU A 49 -2.89 4.89 -9.37
C LEU A 49 -3.17 4.73 -10.87
N LEU A 50 -2.19 4.99 -11.74
CA LEU A 50 -2.31 4.70 -13.17
C LEU A 50 -2.64 3.22 -13.41
N ASN A 51 -1.99 2.32 -12.67
CA ASN A 51 -2.26 0.89 -12.78
C ASN A 51 -3.67 0.54 -12.33
N PHE A 52 -4.15 1.13 -11.22
CA PHE A 52 -5.52 0.92 -10.74
C PHE A 52 -6.57 1.46 -11.72
N LEU A 53 -6.39 2.67 -12.26
CA LEU A 53 -7.31 3.22 -13.25
C LEU A 53 -7.39 2.40 -14.54
N ARG A 54 -6.30 1.76 -14.95
CA ARG A 54 -6.32 0.82 -16.09
C ARG A 54 -7.18 -0.41 -15.80
N PHE A 55 -7.07 -0.96 -14.60
CA PHE A 55 -7.97 -2.02 -14.14
C PHE A 55 -9.44 -1.57 -14.18
N LEU A 56 -9.75 -0.37 -13.66
CA LEU A 56 -11.12 0.14 -13.69
C LEU A 56 -11.65 0.34 -15.11
N MET A 57 -10.83 0.88 -16.02
CA MET A 57 -11.20 1.01 -17.44
C MET A 57 -11.48 -0.35 -18.09
N GLU A 58 -10.67 -1.38 -17.81
CA GLU A 58 -10.90 -2.74 -18.32
C GLU A 58 -12.19 -3.36 -17.79
N ARG A 59 -12.63 -2.96 -16.59
CA ARG A 59 -13.89 -3.41 -15.98
C ARG A 59 -15.09 -2.51 -16.29
N GLY A 60 -14.86 -1.34 -16.92
CA GLY A 60 -15.91 -0.35 -17.17
C GLY A 60 -16.42 0.35 -15.90
N LEU A 61 -15.59 0.44 -14.85
CA LEU A 61 -15.95 1.01 -13.54
C LEU A 61 -15.47 2.45 -13.39
N GLY A 62 -16.29 3.30 -12.75
CA GLY A 62 -15.90 4.62 -12.28
C GLY A 62 -15.31 4.59 -10.88
N LEU A 63 -14.52 5.61 -10.50
CA LEU A 63 -13.96 5.72 -9.14
C LEU A 63 -15.06 5.80 -8.07
N ALA A 64 -16.22 6.38 -8.38
CA ALA A 64 -17.33 6.49 -7.44
C ALA A 64 -18.08 5.16 -7.22
N ASP A 65 -17.94 4.22 -8.15
CA ASP A 65 -18.70 2.96 -8.18
C ASP A 65 -17.91 1.78 -7.60
N VAL A 66 -16.66 2.00 -7.20
CA VAL A 66 -15.79 0.94 -6.68
C VAL A 66 -16.29 0.46 -5.33
N ALA A 67 -16.64 -0.82 -5.28
CA ALA A 67 -16.95 -1.54 -4.05
C ALA A 67 -15.68 -2.17 -3.45
N PRO A 68 -15.69 -2.52 -2.16
CA PRO A 68 -14.59 -3.25 -1.53
C PRO A 68 -14.27 -4.58 -2.23
N THR A 69 -15.25 -5.23 -2.86
CA THR A 69 -15.05 -6.50 -3.60
C THR A 69 -14.17 -6.32 -4.83
N ASP A 70 -14.26 -5.18 -5.51
CA ASP A 70 -13.48 -4.89 -6.72
C ASP A 70 -11.98 -4.76 -6.41
N LEU A 71 -11.61 -4.51 -5.14
CA LEU A 71 -10.22 -4.51 -4.71
C LEU A 71 -9.63 -5.91 -4.69
N PHE A 72 -10.42 -6.95 -4.41
CA PHE A 72 -9.96 -8.33 -4.54
C PHE A 72 -9.76 -8.68 -6.02
N ASP A 73 -10.69 -8.28 -6.89
CA ASP A 73 -10.56 -8.43 -8.33
C ASP A 73 -9.33 -7.69 -8.89
N TYR A 74 -9.01 -6.51 -8.31
CA TYR A 74 -7.80 -5.78 -8.65
C TYR A 74 -6.53 -6.54 -8.24
N LEU A 75 -6.53 -7.19 -7.06
CA LEU A 75 -5.39 -8.00 -6.62
C LEU A 75 -5.20 -9.21 -7.54
N ASP A 76 -6.28 -9.89 -7.92
CA ASP A 76 -6.25 -11.03 -8.84
C ASP A 76 -5.79 -10.60 -10.24
N TRP A 77 -6.27 -9.45 -10.72
CA TRP A 77 -5.84 -8.87 -11.99
C TRP A 77 -4.34 -8.55 -12.03
N GLN A 78 -3.73 -8.18 -10.90
CA GLN A 78 -2.29 -7.95 -10.81
C GLN A 78 -1.44 -9.23 -10.82
N GLN A 79 -2.04 -10.38 -10.48
CA GLN A 79 -1.37 -11.68 -10.55
C GLN A 79 -1.36 -12.24 -11.98
N GLN A 80 -2.24 -11.74 -12.86
CA GLN A 80 -2.27 -12.17 -14.24
C GLN A 80 -1.02 -11.67 -14.99
N PRO A 81 -0.37 -12.52 -15.80
CA PRO A 81 0.73 -12.09 -16.64
C PRO A 81 0.19 -11.02 -17.60
N GLN A 82 0.54 -9.76 -17.35
CA GLN A 82 0.18 -8.66 -18.23
C GLN A 82 0.76 -8.96 -19.60
N LYS A 83 -0.11 -9.12 -20.61
CA LYS A 83 0.28 -9.20 -22.02
C LYS A 83 0.82 -7.83 -22.40
N ASN A 84 2.07 -7.54 -22.05
CA ASN A 84 2.72 -6.31 -22.45
C ASN A 84 2.74 -6.28 -23.98
N SER A 85 1.88 -5.44 -24.55
CA SER A 85 1.88 -5.09 -25.97
C SER A 85 3.24 -4.50 -26.33
N GLY A 86 4.12 -5.32 -26.92
CA GLY A 86 5.33 -4.88 -27.61
C GLY A 86 6.69 -5.15 -26.95
N ALA A 87 6.77 -5.84 -25.81
CA ALA A 87 8.06 -6.17 -25.20
C ALA A 87 8.47 -7.63 -25.48
N THR A 88 9.41 -7.83 -26.42
CA THR A 88 10.05 -9.13 -26.75
C THR A 88 10.80 -9.77 -25.55
N VAL A 89 10.96 -9.04 -24.44
CA VAL A 89 11.62 -9.50 -23.22
C VAL A 89 10.64 -9.51 -22.05
N VAL A 90 10.04 -10.67 -21.79
CA VAL A 90 9.32 -10.93 -20.54
C VAL A 90 10.36 -11.34 -19.49
N ARG A 91 10.65 -10.46 -18.51
CA ARG A 91 11.44 -10.85 -17.34
C ARG A 91 10.78 -12.06 -16.68
N LEU A 92 11.54 -13.08 -16.31
CA LEU A 92 11.02 -14.31 -15.68
C LEU A 92 10.20 -14.00 -14.39
N THR A 93 10.52 -12.90 -13.70
CA THR A 93 9.77 -12.39 -12.54
C THR A 93 8.36 -11.90 -12.89
N SER A 94 8.07 -11.58 -14.15
CA SER A 94 6.74 -11.17 -14.63
C SER A 94 5.74 -12.33 -14.70
N ARG A 95 6.20 -13.59 -14.55
CA ARG A 95 5.32 -14.77 -14.47
C ARG A 95 4.73 -14.99 -13.07
N MET A 96 5.26 -14.31 -12.04
CA MET A 96 4.92 -14.53 -10.62
C MET A 96 4.07 -13.42 -10.01
N GLY A 97 3.45 -12.57 -10.83
CA GLY A 97 2.67 -11.42 -10.38
C GLY A 97 3.49 -10.37 -9.61
N ALA A 98 2.80 -9.41 -9.00
CA ALA A 98 3.46 -8.37 -8.22
C ALA A 98 3.95 -8.90 -6.86
N ALA A 99 5.17 -8.51 -6.45
CA ALA A 99 5.69 -8.84 -5.12
C ALA A 99 4.77 -8.29 -4.00
N PRO A 100 4.67 -8.96 -2.84
CA PRO A 100 3.80 -8.54 -1.74
C PRO A 100 3.99 -7.09 -1.29
N ALA A 101 5.25 -6.62 -1.21
CA ALA A 101 5.54 -5.24 -0.86
C ALA A 101 4.98 -4.22 -1.88
N THR A 102 4.98 -4.58 -3.17
CA THR A 102 4.39 -3.75 -4.23
C THR A 102 2.88 -3.70 -4.12
N MET A 103 2.23 -4.84 -3.86
CA MET A 103 0.79 -4.90 -3.64
C MET A 103 0.37 -4.03 -2.44
N ASN A 104 1.08 -4.14 -1.31
CA ASN A 104 0.81 -3.32 -0.13
C ASN A 104 0.96 -1.82 -0.42
N ARG A 105 1.98 -1.42 -1.19
CA ARG A 105 2.16 -0.02 -1.60
C ARG A 105 1.03 0.47 -2.51
N ARG A 106 0.58 -0.37 -3.45
CA ARG A 106 -0.56 -0.06 -4.34
C ARG A 106 -1.85 0.12 -3.55
N ILE A 107 -2.16 -0.80 -2.63
CA ILE A 107 -3.33 -0.68 -1.75
C ILE A 107 -3.23 0.57 -0.88
N ALA A 108 -2.04 0.91 -0.36
CA ALA A 108 -1.85 2.14 0.41
C ALA A 108 -2.09 3.40 -0.44
N ALA A 109 -1.67 3.42 -1.70
CA ALA A 109 -1.92 4.52 -2.63
C ALA A 109 -3.43 4.66 -2.94
N VAL A 110 -4.11 3.56 -3.26
CA VAL A 110 -5.56 3.54 -3.53
C VAL A 110 -6.35 4.00 -2.30
N ARG A 111 -6.00 3.49 -1.11
CA ARG A 111 -6.61 3.95 0.14
C ARG A 111 -6.45 5.44 0.36
N SER A 112 -5.23 5.96 0.17
CA SER A 112 -4.94 7.39 0.36
C SER A 112 -5.70 8.27 -0.64
N LEU A 113 -5.90 7.78 -1.87
CA LEU A 113 -6.74 8.46 -2.87
C LEU A 113 -8.20 8.52 -2.40
N TYR A 114 -8.77 7.42 -1.93
CA TYR A 114 -10.16 7.40 -1.46
C TYR A 114 -10.37 8.20 -0.17
N ASP A 115 -9.39 8.23 0.74
CA ASP A 115 -9.41 9.13 1.90
C ASP A 115 -9.46 10.61 1.44
N TYR A 116 -8.66 10.98 0.44
CA TYR A 116 -8.72 12.30 -0.19
C TYR A 116 -10.06 12.56 -0.89
N ALA A 117 -10.57 11.58 -1.62
CA ALA A 117 -11.84 11.69 -2.35
C ALA A 117 -13.03 11.88 -1.41
N ALA A 118 -13.04 11.23 -0.24
CA ALA A 118 -14.05 11.43 0.78
C ALA A 118 -14.00 12.85 1.36
N ILE A 119 -12.80 13.37 1.64
CA ILE A 119 -12.62 14.76 2.10
C ILE A 119 -13.06 15.77 1.01
N ALA A 120 -12.81 15.46 -0.25
CA ALA A 120 -13.24 16.27 -1.39
C ALA A 120 -14.74 16.13 -1.73
N GLY A 121 -15.48 15.24 -1.06
CA GLY A 121 -16.90 14.99 -1.31
C GLY A 121 -17.20 14.23 -2.61
N ALA A 122 -16.19 13.62 -3.24
CA ALA A 122 -16.35 12.87 -4.49
C ALA A 122 -16.86 11.44 -4.28
N VAL A 123 -16.71 10.89 -3.07
CA VAL A 123 -17.24 9.59 -2.65
C VAL A 123 -17.82 9.69 -1.23
N ASN A 124 -18.83 8.88 -0.93
CA ASN A 124 -19.47 8.88 0.39
C ASN A 124 -18.62 8.19 1.47
N GLU A 125 -17.94 7.10 1.13
CA GLU A 125 -17.09 6.34 2.06
C GLU A 125 -15.90 5.71 1.32
N ASN A 126 -14.80 5.47 2.03
CA ASN A 126 -13.62 4.80 1.48
C ASN A 126 -13.89 3.28 1.34
N PRO A 127 -13.88 2.71 0.13
CA PRO A 127 -14.10 1.27 -0.09
C PRO A 127 -12.91 0.41 0.36
N VAL A 128 -11.76 1.02 0.68
CA VAL A 128 -10.61 0.34 1.29
C VAL A 128 -10.72 0.47 2.81
N PRO A 129 -11.29 -0.53 3.52
CA PRO A 129 -11.39 -0.46 4.97
C PRO A 129 -10.00 -0.30 5.58
N ALA A 130 -9.92 0.51 6.63
CA ALA A 130 -8.70 0.59 7.41
C ALA A 130 -8.32 -0.82 7.85
N ALA A 131 -7.10 -1.26 7.52
CA ALA A 131 -6.56 -2.49 8.10
C ALA A 131 -6.75 -2.36 9.62
N ARG A 132 -7.67 -3.15 10.17
CA ARG A 132 -7.84 -3.26 11.60
C ARG A 132 -6.47 -3.74 12.05
N ARG A 133 -5.67 -2.87 12.67
CA ARG A 133 -4.51 -3.35 13.42
C ARG A 133 -5.14 -4.36 14.35
N SER A 134 -4.85 -5.64 14.17
CA SER A 134 -5.06 -6.59 15.24
C SER A 134 -4.31 -5.96 16.40
N SER A 135 -5.05 -5.38 17.35
CA SER A 135 -4.54 -5.14 18.68
C SER A 135 -4.05 -6.52 19.08
N GLY A 136 -2.74 -6.74 18.97
CA GLY A 136 -2.16 -8.05 19.19
C GLY A 136 -2.73 -8.57 20.49
N PHE A 137 -3.17 -9.83 20.49
CA PHE A 137 -3.43 -10.51 21.75
C PHE A 137 -2.22 -10.21 22.64
N PRO A 138 -2.39 -9.61 23.83
CA PRO A 138 -1.26 -9.32 24.67
C PRO A 138 -0.56 -10.65 24.93
N CYS A 139 0.65 -10.79 24.40
CA CYS A 139 1.54 -11.84 24.82
C CYS A 139 1.83 -11.53 26.30
N HIS A 140 1.10 -12.20 27.19
CA HIS A 140 1.44 -12.20 28.60
C HIS A 140 2.83 -12.83 28.71
N ALA A 141 3.86 -11.99 28.67
CA ALA A 141 5.18 -12.34 29.14
C ALA A 141 5.02 -12.73 30.60
N ALA A 142 4.93 -14.04 30.84
CA ALA A 142 5.01 -14.63 32.16
C ALA A 142 6.41 -14.33 32.70
N ARG A 143 6.57 -13.16 33.33
CA ARG A 143 7.65 -12.91 34.28
C ARG A 143 7.35 -13.79 35.49
N ALA A 144 7.94 -14.98 35.53
CA ALA A 144 8.05 -15.74 36.75
C ALA A 144 8.84 -14.88 37.76
N ALA A 145 8.12 -14.32 38.74
CA ALA A 145 8.70 -13.65 39.87
C ALA A 145 9.57 -14.66 40.65
N ARG A 146 10.88 -14.47 40.63
CA ARG A 146 11.80 -15.24 41.47
C ARG A 146 11.71 -14.67 42.89
N ALA A 147 11.08 -15.43 43.79
CA ALA A 147 10.98 -15.08 45.20
C ALA A 147 12.38 -14.96 45.84
N PRO A 148 12.62 -14.00 46.77
CA PRO A 148 13.87 -13.92 47.49
C PRO A 148 13.82 -14.82 48.74
N GLY A 149 14.85 -15.62 48.94
CA GLY A 149 15.10 -16.24 50.25
C GLY A 149 15.65 -17.65 50.18
N GLN A 150 16.97 -17.77 50.35
CA GLN A 150 17.58 -18.38 51.53
C GLN A 150 19.02 -18.77 51.19
N ARG A 151 19.98 -18.16 51.90
CA ARG A 151 21.41 -18.49 51.83
C ARG A 151 21.66 -19.78 52.61
N PRO A 152 22.42 -20.76 52.08
CA PRO A 152 23.13 -21.70 52.92
C PRO A 152 24.54 -21.18 53.24
N ARG A 153 24.84 -21.23 54.53
CA ARG A 153 26.13 -20.96 55.17
C ARG A 153 27.21 -21.99 54.77
N ALA A 154 28.44 -21.58 55.09
CA ALA A 154 29.61 -22.38 55.47
C ALA A 154 30.60 -22.75 54.34
N TRP A 155 31.61 -21.89 54.20
CA TRP A 155 32.92 -22.26 53.68
C TRP A 155 33.70 -22.94 54.82
N ARG A 156 34.09 -24.20 54.64
CA ARG A 156 34.99 -24.93 55.54
C ARG A 156 36.22 -25.31 54.70
N GLY A 157 37.36 -24.71 55.02
CA GLY A 157 38.59 -24.86 54.25
C GLY A 157 39.24 -26.22 54.37
N GLN A 158 40.12 -26.51 53.41
CA GLN A 158 41.23 -27.44 53.55
C GLN A 158 42.43 -26.84 52.80
N ALA A 159 43.41 -26.40 53.59
CA ALA A 159 44.80 -26.28 53.18
C ALA A 159 45.49 -27.58 53.63
N GLY A 160 46.32 -28.16 52.76
CA GLY A 160 47.08 -29.36 53.08
C GLY A 160 47.82 -29.95 51.89
N ALA A 161 49.02 -29.43 51.64
CA ALA A 161 50.23 -30.17 51.29
C ALA A 161 51.42 -29.21 51.41
#